data_AF-A0A0L8GDT5-F1
#
_entry.id   AF-A0A0L8GDT5-F1
#
_cell.length_a   1.000
_cell.length_b   1.000
_cell.length_c   1.000
_cell.angle_alpha   90.00
_cell.angle_beta   90.00
_cell.angle_gamma   90.00
#
_symmetry.space_group_name_H-M   'P 1'
#
loop_
_entity.id
_entity.type
_entity.pdbx_description
1 polymer ?
#
loop_
_entity_poly.entity_id
_entity_poly.type
_entity_poly.pdbx_seq_one_letter_code
_entity_poly.pdbx_strand_id
1 'polypeptide(L)'
;VELVSEFRTKAVCRARDREVPVCLQNVGRHHPHIPEDGSTNTLCVVCSKKHNKFKSENPSVPYKDYPVKAVKSAVCCQECKVHLCVKRGSTCWTDWQTKVEYWH
;
A
#
# COMPACT_ATOMS: atom_id res chain seq x y z
N VAL A 1 12.95 -65.15 -6.22
CA VAL A 1 13.29 -63.94 -5.45
C VAL A 1 13.86 -62.95 -6.45
N GLU A 2 13.02 -62.02 -6.91
CA GLU A 2 13.36 -61.01 -7.91
C GLU A 2 14.03 -59.81 -7.22
N LEU A 3 15.15 -59.33 -7.77
CA LEU A 3 15.82 -58.10 -7.37
C LEU A 3 15.69 -57.09 -8.52
N VAL A 4 14.68 -56.23 -8.43
CA VAL A 4 14.44 -55.13 -9.37
C VAL A 4 15.39 -53.98 -9.05
N SER A 5 16.19 -53.59 -10.04
CA SER A 5 17.17 -52.50 -10.01
C SER A 5 16.48 -51.13 -10.01
N GLU A 6 16.73 -50.30 -9.00
CA GLU A 6 16.23 -48.92 -8.93
C GLU A 6 17.22 -47.93 -9.55
N PHE A 7 16.93 -47.46 -10.77
CA PHE A 7 17.65 -46.35 -11.40
C PHE A 7 17.11 -45.02 -10.90
N ARG A 8 17.89 -44.28 -10.10
CA ARG A 8 17.56 -42.90 -9.70
C ARG A 8 18.20 -41.90 -10.66
N THR A 9 17.43 -41.36 -11.60
CA THR A 9 17.85 -40.17 -12.36
C THR A 9 17.73 -38.92 -11.48
N LYS A 10 18.85 -38.25 -11.22
CA LYS A 10 18.86 -36.93 -10.58
C LYS A 10 18.24 -35.90 -11.53
N ALA A 11 17.05 -35.40 -11.22
CA ALA A 11 16.44 -34.29 -11.95
C ALA A 11 17.27 -33.02 -11.70
N VAL A 12 17.84 -32.45 -12.77
CA VAL A 12 18.52 -31.15 -12.73
C VAL A 12 17.44 -30.07 -12.71
N CYS A 13 17.13 -29.54 -11.53
CA CYS A 13 16.32 -28.33 -11.41
C CYS A 13 17.14 -27.14 -11.91
N ARG A 14 16.85 -26.64 -13.11
CA ARG A 14 17.39 -25.35 -13.59
C ARG A 14 16.85 -24.26 -12.66
N ALA A 15 17.76 -23.51 -12.03
CA ALA A 15 17.39 -22.33 -11.26
C ALA A 15 16.77 -21.31 -12.24
N ARG A 16 15.45 -21.15 -12.19
CA ARG A 16 14.83 -19.96 -12.77
C ARG A 16 15.26 -18.80 -11.88
N ASP A 17 15.98 -17.86 -12.46
CA ASP A 17 16.11 -16.52 -11.91
C ASP A 17 14.69 -15.96 -11.76
N ARG A 18 14.11 -16.16 -10.57
CA ARG A 18 12.84 -15.55 -10.22
C ARG A 18 13.22 -14.13 -9.88
N GLU A 19 12.91 -13.22 -10.79
CA GLU A 19 12.70 -11.81 -10.44
C GLU A 19 11.78 -11.83 -9.23
N VAL A 20 12.35 -11.61 -8.04
CA VAL A 20 11.60 -11.61 -6.80
C VAL A 20 10.64 -10.43 -6.95
N PRO A 21 9.32 -10.65 -7.11
CA PRO A 21 8.41 -9.52 -7.14
C PRO A 21 8.63 -8.81 -5.82
N VAL A 22 9.03 -7.53 -5.85
CA VAL A 22 9.45 -6.73 -4.70
C VAL A 22 8.63 -7.16 -3.50
N CYS A 23 9.21 -8.04 -2.67
CA CYS A 23 8.52 -8.58 -1.51
C CYS A 23 8.35 -7.37 -0.62
N LEU A 24 7.16 -6.76 -0.67
CA LEU A 24 6.64 -5.64 0.11
C LEU A 24 7.51 -5.42 1.36
N GLN A 25 8.60 -4.67 1.22
CA GLN A 25 9.60 -4.60 2.28
C GLN A 25 8.96 -3.80 3.43
N ASN A 26 9.05 -4.31 4.65
CA ASN A 26 8.45 -3.71 5.87
C ASN A 26 6.95 -3.96 6.12
N VAL A 27 6.32 -5.01 5.54
CA VAL A 27 4.97 -5.42 6.01
C VAL A 27 5.04 -5.80 7.48
N GLY A 28 4.24 -5.14 8.32
CA GLY A 28 4.17 -5.38 9.76
C GLY A 28 4.90 -4.35 10.63
N ARG A 29 5.83 -3.55 10.09
CA ARG A 29 6.38 -2.40 10.83
C ARG A 29 5.38 -1.24 10.89
N HIS A 30 4.67 -1.02 9.79
CA HIS A 30 3.71 0.08 9.68
C HIS A 30 2.31 -0.37 10.09
N HIS A 31 1.92 -0.03 11.31
CA HIS A 31 0.58 -0.32 11.83
C HIS A 31 -0.19 0.98 12.16
N PRO A 32 -1.53 0.95 12.08
CA PRO A 32 -2.37 2.07 12.45
C PRO A 32 -2.30 2.28 13.97
N HIS A 33 -2.14 3.54 14.35
CA HIS A 33 -2.14 4.00 15.73
C HIS A 33 -2.95 5.30 15.82
N ILE A 34 -3.64 5.49 16.94
CA ILE A 34 -4.35 6.75 17.23
C ILE A 34 -3.60 7.37 18.41
N PRO A 35 -2.91 8.51 18.23
CA PRO A 35 -2.21 9.18 19.32
C PRO A 35 -3.19 9.67 20.39
N GLU A 36 -2.79 9.64 21.65
CA GLU A 36 -3.61 10.10 22.79
C GLU A 36 -3.92 11.60 22.68
N ASP A 37 -3.00 12.39 22.15
CA ASP A 37 -3.18 13.81 21.82
C ASP A 37 -4.08 14.06 20.60
N GLY A 38 -4.65 12.98 20.04
CA GLY A 38 -5.69 12.92 19.01
C GLY A 38 -5.87 14.16 18.15
N SER A 39 -4.85 14.59 17.41
CA SER A 39 -5.01 15.66 16.43
C SER A 39 -5.88 15.16 15.29
N THR A 40 -7.19 15.40 15.41
CA THR A 40 -8.20 15.08 14.40
C THR A 40 -8.18 16.05 13.22
N ASN A 41 -7.31 17.07 13.25
CA ASN A 41 -7.27 18.11 12.24
C ASN A 41 -6.31 17.80 11.07
N THR A 42 -5.60 16.68 11.10
CA THR A 42 -4.68 16.30 10.04
C THR A 42 -5.39 15.56 8.91
N LEU A 43 -5.05 15.89 7.66
CA LEU A 43 -5.61 15.26 6.47
C LEU A 43 -4.92 13.93 6.17
N CYS A 44 -5.69 12.98 5.63
CA CYS A 44 -5.12 11.78 5.06
C CYS A 44 -4.24 12.12 3.86
N VAL A 45 -2.99 11.68 3.91
CA VAL A 45 -1.98 11.98 2.88
C VAL A 45 -2.40 11.43 1.51
N VAL A 46 -2.95 10.22 1.46
CA VAL A 46 -3.41 9.61 0.20
C VAL A 46 -4.62 10.34 -0.38
N CYS A 47 -5.63 10.66 0.43
CA CYS A 47 -6.79 11.43 -0.03
C CYS A 47 -6.37 12.82 -0.51
N SER A 48 -5.48 13.49 0.20
CA SER A 48 -4.97 14.81 -0.18
C SER A 48 -4.19 14.76 -1.50
N LYS A 49 -3.33 13.76 -1.69
CA LYS A 49 -2.62 13.56 -2.96
C LYS A 49 -3.56 13.28 -4.13
N LYS A 50 -4.51 12.35 -3.98
CA LYS A 50 -5.51 12.05 -5.02
C LYS A 50 -6.36 13.28 -5.36
N HIS A 51 -6.75 14.05 -4.35
CA HIS A 51 -7.47 15.30 -4.52
C HIS A 51 -6.67 16.33 -5.32
N ASN A 52 -5.40 16.55 -4.95
CA ASN A 52 -4.52 17.51 -5.62
C ASN A 52 -4.19 17.08 -7.05
N LYS A 53 -3.97 15.77 -7.29
CA LYS A 53 -3.75 15.22 -8.63
C LYS A 53 -4.97 15.46 -9.54
N PHE A 54 -6.17 15.16 -9.06
CA PHE A 54 -7.39 15.42 -9.81
C PHE A 54 -7.57 16.92 -10.11
N LYS A 55 -7.30 17.79 -9.13
CA LYS A 55 -7.35 19.25 -9.29
C LYS A 55 -6.39 19.74 -10.38
N SER A 56 -5.16 19.24 -10.41
CA SER A 56 -4.16 19.64 -11.41
C SER A 56 -4.50 19.14 -12.80
N GLU A 57 -5.04 17.92 -12.91
CA GLU A 57 -5.45 17.33 -14.20
C GLU A 57 -6.76 17.93 -14.73
N ASN A 58 -7.62 18.44 -13.85
CA ASN A 58 -8.97 18.91 -14.18
C ASN A 58 -9.25 20.30 -13.55
N PRO A 59 -8.55 21.37 -13.97
CA PRO A 59 -8.68 22.70 -13.36
C PRO A 59 -10.08 23.32 -13.56
N SER A 60 -10.81 22.90 -14.60
CA SER A 60 -12.14 23.41 -14.95
C SER A 60 -13.28 22.73 -14.17
N VAL A 61 -13.01 21.62 -13.49
CA VAL A 61 -14.04 20.92 -12.71
C VAL A 61 -14.22 21.64 -11.38
N PRO A 62 -15.46 21.93 -10.94
CA PRO A 62 -15.70 22.54 -9.64
C PRO A 62 -15.53 21.52 -8.52
N TYR A 63 -15.10 21.99 -7.34
CA TYR A 63 -14.77 21.14 -6.19
C TYR A 63 -15.86 20.11 -5.86
N LYS A 64 -17.14 20.47 -5.97
CA LYS A 64 -18.29 19.62 -5.66
C LYS A 64 -18.27 18.29 -6.43
N ASP A 65 -17.79 18.31 -7.67
CA ASP A 65 -17.80 17.17 -8.60
C ASP A 65 -16.53 16.32 -8.52
N TYR A 66 -15.64 16.60 -7.57
CA TYR A 66 -14.41 15.82 -7.43
C TYR A 66 -14.71 14.40 -6.92
N PRO A 67 -14.15 13.37 -7.57
CA PRO A 67 -14.38 11.98 -7.17
C PRO A 67 -13.71 11.64 -5.82
N VAL A 68 -12.67 12.40 -5.45
CA VAL A 68 -11.94 12.21 -4.18
C VAL A 68 -11.89 13.52 -3.40
N LYS A 69 -12.40 13.47 -2.17
CA LYS A 69 -12.31 14.58 -1.20
C LYS A 69 -11.13 14.35 -0.27
N ALA A 70 -10.49 15.43 0.16
CA ALA A 70 -9.53 15.37 1.25
C ALA A 70 -10.28 15.07 2.56
N VAL A 71 -9.89 13.99 3.24
CA VAL A 71 -10.55 13.50 4.46
C VAL A 71 -9.62 13.69 5.64
N LYS A 72 -10.12 14.23 6.75
CA LYS A 72 -9.39 14.27 8.03
C LYS A 72 -9.29 12.87 8.64
N SER A 73 -8.15 12.54 9.23
CA SER A 73 -7.93 11.26 9.90
C SER A 73 -7.17 11.43 11.21
N ALA A 74 -7.71 10.83 12.27
CA ALA A 74 -7.03 10.66 13.55
C ALA A 74 -6.04 9.49 13.54
N VAL A 75 -6.16 8.58 12.56
CA VAL A 75 -5.30 7.41 12.44
C VAL A 75 -4.00 7.81 11.76
N CYS A 76 -2.88 7.54 12.42
CA CYS A 76 -1.56 7.71 11.85
C CYS A 76 -0.77 6.41 11.84
N CYS A 77 0.26 6.35 11.00
CA CYS A 77 1.25 5.28 11.06
C CYS A 77 2.21 5.54 12.23
N GLN A 78 2.40 4.56 13.12
CA GLN A 78 3.30 4.71 14.27
C GLN A 78 4.73 5.05 13.86
N GLU A 79 5.25 4.39 12.83
CA GLU A 79 6.62 4.55 12.35
C GLU A 79 6.80 5.82 11.51
N CYS A 80 5.89 6.07 10.57
CA CYS A 80 6.06 7.16 9.60
C CYS A 80 5.41 8.48 10.01
N LYS A 81 4.60 8.47 11.08
CA LYS A 81 3.82 9.62 11.58
C LYS A 81 2.92 10.27 10.51
N VAL A 82 2.59 9.53 9.44
CA VAL A 82 1.67 9.97 8.39
C VAL A 82 0.23 9.66 8.77
N HIS A 83 -0.69 10.56 8.46
CA HIS A 83 -2.12 10.34 8.70
C HIS A 83 -2.77 9.64 7.51
N LEU A 84 -3.52 8.57 7.79
CA LEU A 84 -4.14 7.72 6.78
C LEU A 84 -5.59 7.45 7.13
N CYS A 85 -6.47 7.50 6.12
CA CYS A 85 -7.88 7.21 6.31
C CYS A 85 -8.07 5.68 6.44
N VAL A 86 -8.85 5.24 7.43
CA VAL A 86 -9.26 3.83 7.55
C VAL A 86 -10.78 3.77 7.55
N LYS A 87 -11.37 3.96 6.37
CA LYS A 87 -12.81 3.89 6.14
C LYS A 87 -13.18 2.58 5.45
N ARG A 88 -14.41 2.11 5.63
CA ARG A 88 -14.92 0.95 4.88
C ARG A 88 -14.86 1.25 3.37
N GLY A 89 -14.20 0.37 2.62
CA GLY A 89 -13.99 0.54 1.17
C GLY A 89 -12.86 1.50 0.78
N SER A 90 -12.13 2.09 1.74
CA SER A 90 -10.94 2.88 1.42
C SER A 90 -9.70 2.01 1.29
N THR A 91 -8.90 2.25 0.25
CA THR A 91 -7.59 1.60 0.06
C THR A 91 -6.43 2.48 0.52
N CYS A 92 -6.70 3.61 1.20
CA CYS A 92 -5.70 4.58 1.69
C CYS A 92 -4.47 3.93 2.35
N TRP A 93 -4.70 2.93 3.21
CA TRP A 93 -3.62 2.26 3.93
C TRP A 93 -2.77 1.39 3.01
N THR A 94 -3.42 0.59 2.18
CA THR A 94 -2.78 -0.27 1.18
C THR A 94 -2.00 0.55 0.16
N ASP A 95 -2.63 1.57 -0.44
CA ASP A 95 -2.03 2.48 -1.42
C ASP A 95 -0.77 3.17 -0.88
N TRP A 96 -0.76 3.47 0.42
CA TRP A 96 0.40 4.04 1.09
C TRP A 96 1.51 3.00 1.30
N GLN A 97 1.17 1.79 1.78
CA GLN A 97 2.15 0.72 2.04
C GLN A 97 2.79 0.18 0.77
N THR A 98 2.01 -0.02 -0.28
CA THR A 98 2.49 -0.57 -1.56
C THR A 98 3.28 0.46 -2.37
N LYS A 99 3.34 1.72 -1.89
CA LYS A 99 3.85 2.87 -2.63
C LYS A 99 3.32 2.93 -4.07
N VAL A 100 2.15 2.35 -4.35
CA VAL A 100 1.52 2.33 -5.68
C VAL A 100 1.52 3.76 -6.21
N GLU A 101 2.29 4.00 -7.29
CA GLU A 101 2.37 5.18 -8.18
C GLU A 101 1.92 6.57 -7.68
N TYR A 102 2.05 6.85 -6.39
CA TYR A 102 1.72 8.14 -5.78
C TYR A 102 2.96 8.76 -5.10
N TRP A 103 4.14 8.16 -5.28
CA TRP A 103 5.41 8.51 -4.60
C TRP A 103 6.62 8.67 -5.53
N HIS A 104 6.42 8.81 -6.84
CA HIS A 104 7.46 9.23 -7.78
C HIS A 104 7.59 10.76 -7.79
#